data_AF-A0A2V7PRA0-F1
#
_entry.id   AF-A0A2V7PRA0-F1
#
_cell.length_a   1.000
_cell.length_b   1.000
_cell.length_c   1.000
_cell.angle_alpha   90.00
_cell.angle_beta   90.00
_cell.angle_gamma   90.00
#
_symmetry.space_group_name_H-M   'P 1'
#
loop_
_entity.id
_entity.type
_entity.pdbx_description
1 polymer ?
#
loop_
_entity_poly.entity_id
_entity_poly.type
_entity_poly.pdbx_seq_one_letter_code
_entity_poly.pdbx_strand_id
1 'polypeptide(L)'
;MENWIAKRIRGTSFRRFFAWTLVLVIGVLAMMSDQRYIANFVRGPYALTQADLDSIRDVSITPRYYAHVAAVKVLDTGLRQYRVHTQNGVETSREESGAYRALVFGHRFLVVRTAGAASPVAEGKLVPWPAELESQLFDSKEMRSLRSSFYPFYLDGESC
;
A
#
# COMPACT_ATOMS: atom_id res chain seq x y z
N MET A 1 60.53 -16.32 15.52
CA MET A 1 60.63 -15.67 14.19
C MET A 1 59.33 -15.92 13.46
N GLU A 2 58.48 -14.89 13.30
CA GLU A 2 57.23 -15.05 12.56
C GLU A 2 57.52 -15.27 11.07
N ASN A 3 57.08 -16.41 10.55
CA ASN A 3 57.25 -16.78 9.15
C ASN A 3 56.54 -15.75 8.24
N TRP A 4 57.27 -15.14 7.31
CA TRP A 4 56.76 -14.21 6.27
C TRP A 4 55.45 -14.70 5.64
N ILE A 5 55.34 -16.02 5.47
CA ILE A 5 54.20 -16.68 4.83
C ILE A 5 52.93 -16.51 5.68
N ALA A 6 53.05 -16.68 7.00
CA ALA A 6 51.95 -16.45 7.94
C ALA A 6 51.50 -14.98 7.92
N LYS A 7 52.43 -14.02 7.74
CA LYS A 7 52.10 -12.58 7.68
C LYS A 7 51.30 -12.21 6.42
N ARG A 8 51.62 -12.79 5.25
CA ARG A 8 50.83 -12.60 4.01
C ARG A 8 49.48 -13.30 4.04
N ILE A 9 49.41 -14.51 4.59
CA ILE A 9 48.15 -15.26 4.74
C ILE A 9 47.20 -14.48 5.65
N ARG A 10 47.70 -13.96 6.78
CA ARG A 10 46.90 -13.18 7.73
C ARG A 10 46.30 -11.92 7.10
N GLY A 11 47.08 -11.18 6.30
CA GLY A 11 46.58 -9.99 5.61
C GLY A 11 45.51 -10.29 4.55
N THR A 12 45.66 -11.37 3.79
CA THR A 12 44.69 -11.78 2.77
C THR A 12 43.40 -12.31 3.41
N SER A 13 43.51 -13.11 4.47
CA SER A 13 42.37 -13.62 5.22
C SER A 13 41.63 -12.51 5.97
N PHE A 14 42.34 -11.52 6.52
CA PHE A 14 41.70 -10.36 7.16
C PHE A 14 40.89 -9.53 6.17
N ARG A 15 41.43 -9.30 4.96
CA ARG A 15 40.73 -8.58 3.89
C ARG A 15 39.47 -9.31 3.44
N ARG A 16 39.53 -10.64 3.29
CA ARG A 16 38.35 -11.46 2.95
C ARG A 16 37.32 -11.44 4.07
N PHE A 17 37.74 -11.58 5.32
CA PHE A 17 36.86 -11.48 6.47
C PHE A 17 36.16 -10.12 6.52
N PHE A 18 36.90 -9.02 6.36
CA PHE A 18 36.31 -7.68 6.31
C PHE A 18 35.36 -7.50 5.13
N ALA A 19 35.71 -8.01 3.94
CA ALA A 19 34.84 -7.93 2.77
C ALA A 19 33.52 -8.69 2.99
N TRP A 20 33.57 -9.91 3.53
CA TRP A 20 32.38 -10.70 3.82
C TRP A 20 31.54 -10.09 4.94
N THR A 21 32.17 -9.58 6.00
CA THR A 21 31.47 -8.86 7.07
C THR A 21 30.82 -7.58 6.55
N LEU A 22 31.49 -6.83 5.67
CA LEU A 22 30.93 -5.63 5.05
C LEU A 22 29.72 -5.97 4.16
N VAL A 23 29.82 -7.03 3.34
CA VAL A 23 28.69 -7.52 2.52
C VAL A 23 27.52 -7.95 3.41
N LEU A 24 27.79 -8.66 4.51
CA LEU A 24 26.77 -9.08 5.46
C LEU A 24 26.10 -7.88 6.13
N VAL A 25 26.87 -6.90 6.58
CA VAL A 25 26.35 -5.66 7.18
C VAL A 25 25.48 -4.88 6.19
N ILE A 26 25.94 -4.72 4.94
CA ILE A 26 25.15 -4.06 3.89
C ILE A 26 23.86 -4.84 3.61
N GLY A 27 23.92 -6.17 3.54
CA GLY A 27 22.74 -7.02 3.35
C GLY A 27 21.73 -6.89 4.50
N VAL A 28 22.21 -6.85 5.74
CA VAL A 28 21.36 -6.64 6.93
C VAL A 28 20.74 -5.24 6.92
N LEU A 29 21.51 -4.20 6.58
CA LEU A 29 20.99 -2.84 6.47
C LEU A 29 19.96 -2.71 5.34
N ALA A 30 20.19 -3.38 4.21
CA ALA A 30 19.23 -3.42 3.10
C ALA A 30 17.92 -4.12 3.50
N MET A 31 17.99 -5.26 4.20
CA MET A 31 16.80 -5.92 4.75
C MET A 31 16.09 -5.05 5.81
N MET A 32 16.84 -4.30 6.61
CA MET A 32 16.25 -3.38 7.59
C MET A 32 15.55 -2.18 6.95
N SER A 33 15.96 -1.75 5.76
CA SER A 33 15.28 -0.67 5.02
C SER A 33 13.81 -1.03 4.71
N ASP A 34 13.51 -2.32 4.51
CA ASP A 34 12.16 -2.83 4.28
C ASP A 34 11.44 -3.25 5.56
N GLN A 35 11.91 -2.83 6.75
CA GLN A 35 11.23 -3.11 8.03
C GLN A 35 9.74 -2.73 8.01
N ARG A 36 9.35 -1.70 7.26
CA ARG A 36 7.94 -1.32 7.11
C ARG A 36 7.14 -2.38 6.35
N TYR A 37 7.71 -3.00 5.33
CA TYR A 37 7.06 -4.09 4.61
C TYR A 37 6.99 -5.35 5.48
N ILE A 38 8.12 -5.74 6.08
CA ILE A 38 8.22 -6.96 6.90
C ILE A 38 7.32 -6.87 8.14
N ALA A 39 7.28 -5.73 8.84
CA ALA A 39 6.45 -5.56 10.02
C ALA A 39 4.94 -5.58 9.71
N ASN A 40 4.53 -5.11 8.53
CA ASN A 40 3.13 -5.16 8.10
C ASN A 40 2.75 -6.56 7.56
N PHE A 41 3.66 -7.23 6.86
CA PHE A 41 3.46 -8.60 6.38
C PHE A 41 3.33 -9.61 7.55
N VAL A 42 4.16 -9.47 8.59
CA VAL A 42 4.17 -10.39 9.75
C VAL A 42 3.02 -10.12 10.73
N ARG A 43 2.56 -8.88 10.88
CA ARG A 43 1.49 -8.52 11.84
C ARG A 43 0.08 -8.57 11.25
N GLY A 44 -0.06 -8.71 9.94
CA GLY A 44 -1.35 -8.72 9.27
C GLY A 44 -2.00 -7.33 9.19
N PRO A 45 -3.25 -7.25 8.70
CA PRO A 45 -3.97 -5.99 8.57
C PRO A 45 -4.32 -5.41 9.94
N TYR A 46 -4.00 -4.13 10.16
CA TYR A 46 -4.32 -3.46 11.42
C TYR A 46 -5.79 -3.06 11.44
N ALA A 47 -6.50 -3.43 12.51
CA ALA A 47 -7.85 -2.92 12.75
C ALA A 47 -7.76 -1.40 13.00
N LEU A 48 -8.09 -0.60 11.98
CA LEU A 48 -8.08 0.86 12.06
C LEU A 48 -9.48 1.36 12.38
N THR A 49 -9.58 2.17 13.43
CA THR A 49 -10.79 2.89 13.79
C THR A 49 -10.90 4.20 13.03
N GLN A 50 -12.06 4.87 13.12
CA GLN A 50 -12.21 6.22 12.56
C GLN A 50 -11.14 7.19 13.11
N ALA A 51 -10.84 7.13 14.41
CA ALA A 51 -9.84 8.00 15.01
C ALA A 51 -8.43 7.76 14.42
N ASP A 52 -8.10 6.51 14.11
CA ASP A 52 -6.84 6.18 13.45
C ASP A 52 -6.81 6.75 12.02
N LEU A 53 -7.88 6.58 11.24
CA LEU A 53 -7.99 7.13 9.89
C LEU A 53 -7.90 8.66 9.88
N ASP A 54 -8.51 9.33 10.86
CA ASP A 54 -8.46 10.78 11.04
C ASP A 54 -7.05 11.29 11.39
N SER A 55 -6.22 10.45 12.03
CA SER A 55 -4.84 10.79 12.36
C SER A 55 -3.88 10.72 11.15
N ILE A 56 -4.27 10.01 10.09
CA ILE A 56 -3.44 9.80 8.90
C ILE A 56 -3.51 11.05 8.02
N ARG A 57 -2.41 11.82 8.04
CA ARG A 57 -2.23 12.97 7.13
C ARG A 57 -1.63 12.58 5.79
N ASP A 58 -0.76 11.57 5.77
CA ASP A 58 -0.07 11.12 4.58
C ASP A 58 0.20 9.61 4.64
N VAL A 59 -0.42 8.88 3.72
CA VAL A 59 -0.31 7.42 3.60
C VAL A 59 1.07 6.97 3.10
N SER A 60 1.81 7.84 2.39
CA SER A 60 3.14 7.53 1.87
C SER A 60 4.16 7.36 2.98
N ILE A 61 3.99 8.07 4.11
CA ILE A 61 4.87 8.02 5.29
C ILE A 61 4.29 7.20 6.46
N THR A 62 3.01 6.82 6.42
CA THR A 62 2.34 6.17 7.55
C THR A 62 2.84 4.72 7.75
N PRO A 63 3.36 4.37 8.94
CA PRO A 63 3.96 3.05 9.18
C PRO A 63 2.97 1.89 9.04
N ARG A 64 1.67 2.13 9.28
CA ARG A 64 0.57 1.16 9.15
C ARG A 64 -0.21 1.41 7.86
N TYR A 65 0.18 0.74 6.77
CA TYR A 65 -0.44 0.94 5.46
C TYR A 65 -1.39 -0.20 5.06
N TYR A 66 -1.36 -1.35 5.75
CA TYR A 66 -2.32 -2.44 5.55
C TYR A 66 -3.40 -2.33 6.63
N ALA A 67 -4.64 -2.06 6.21
CA ALA A 67 -5.74 -1.70 7.09
C ALA A 67 -6.90 -2.68 6.96
N HIS A 68 -7.47 -3.05 8.10
CA HIS A 68 -8.78 -3.66 8.25
C HIS A 68 -9.72 -2.60 8.82
N VAL A 69 -10.78 -2.25 8.10
CA VAL A 69 -11.73 -1.22 8.51
C VAL A 69 -13.14 -1.79 8.55
N ALA A 70 -13.89 -1.41 9.59
CA ALA A 70 -15.31 -1.75 9.74
C ALA A 70 -16.12 -0.44 9.79
N ALA A 71 -16.91 -0.21 8.75
CA ALA A 71 -17.72 0.99 8.58
C ALA A 71 -19.15 0.76 9.03
N VAL A 72 -19.85 1.86 9.32
CA VAL A 72 -21.27 1.81 9.73
C VAL A 72 -22.16 1.51 8.51
N LYS A 73 -21.79 2.04 7.34
CA LYS A 73 -22.58 1.92 6.11
C LYS A 73 -21.68 1.87 4.89
N VAL A 74 -22.15 1.17 3.85
CA VAL A 74 -21.56 1.16 2.51
C VAL A 74 -22.46 1.94 1.57
N LEU A 75 -21.85 2.79 0.74
CA LEU A 75 -22.50 3.48 -0.37
C LEU A 75 -21.82 3.01 -1.66
N ASP A 76 -22.61 2.69 -2.68
CA ASP A 76 -22.08 2.46 -4.02
C ASP A 76 -21.81 3.82 -4.67
N THR A 77 -20.58 4.04 -5.15
CA THR A 77 -20.24 5.28 -5.87
C THR A 77 -20.63 5.20 -7.35
N GLY A 78 -21.02 4.02 -7.83
CA GLY A 78 -21.32 3.76 -9.24
C GLY A 78 -20.07 3.64 -10.11
N LEU A 79 -18.88 3.88 -9.57
CA LEU A 79 -17.63 3.79 -10.31
C LEU A 79 -17.12 2.35 -10.36
N ARG A 80 -16.80 1.90 -11.56
CA ARG A 80 -16.25 0.57 -11.84
C ARG A 80 -14.87 0.71 -12.46
N GLN A 81 -13.97 -0.15 -12.04
CA GLN A 81 -12.63 -0.27 -12.61
C GLN A 81 -12.64 -1.35 -13.67
N TYR A 82 -12.16 -1.02 -14.85
CA TYR A 82 -11.96 -1.97 -15.94
C TYR A 82 -10.46 -2.14 -16.20
N ARG A 83 -9.97 -3.37 -16.25
CA ARG A 83 -8.70 -3.68 -16.91
C ARG A 83 -8.94 -3.80 -18.39
N VAL A 84 -8.21 -3.01 -19.14
CA VAL A 84 -8.12 -3.14 -20.58
C VAL A 84 -6.90 -4.00 -20.90
N HIS A 85 -7.12 -5.16 -21.50
CA HIS A 85 -6.06 -6.00 -22.03
C HIS A 85 -5.79 -5.60 -23.48
N THR A 86 -4.62 -5.03 -23.72
CA THR A 86 -4.16 -4.63 -25.05
C THR A 86 -3.16 -5.65 -25.58
N GLN A 87 -3.44 -6.23 -26.73
CA GLN A 87 -2.49 -7.06 -27.47
C GLN A 87 -2.20 -6.37 -28.82
N ASN A 88 -0.91 -6.13 -29.12
CA ASN A 88 -0.48 -5.46 -30.35
C ASN A 88 -1.13 -4.09 -30.62
N GLY A 89 -1.36 -3.29 -29.56
CA GLY A 89 -1.94 -1.95 -29.70
C GLY A 89 -3.46 -1.91 -29.94
N VAL A 90 -4.13 -3.07 -29.94
CA VAL A 90 -5.58 -3.19 -30.08
C VAL A 90 -6.19 -3.69 -28.77
N GLU A 91 -7.18 -2.96 -28.24
CA GLU A 91 -7.99 -3.37 -27.07
C GLU A 91 -8.68 -4.70 -27.40
N THR A 92 -8.21 -5.79 -26.79
CA THR A 92 -8.66 -7.16 -27.11
C THR A 92 -9.71 -7.65 -26.12
N SER A 93 -9.67 -7.16 -24.87
CA SER A 93 -10.67 -7.49 -23.84
C SER A 93 -10.75 -6.39 -22.79
N ARG A 94 -11.95 -6.19 -22.25
CA ARG A 94 -12.24 -5.30 -21.12
C ARG A 94 -12.84 -6.13 -19.99
N GLU A 95 -12.12 -6.28 -18.89
CA GLU A 95 -12.52 -7.06 -17.74
C GLU A 95 -12.82 -6.14 -16.54
N GLU A 96 -14.02 -6.23 -15.96
CA GLU A 96 -14.36 -5.50 -14.75
C GLU A 96 -13.48 -6.03 -13.59
N SER A 97 -12.50 -5.24 -13.17
CA SER A 97 -11.51 -5.62 -12.16
C SER A 97 -11.97 -5.28 -10.73
N GLY A 98 -13.04 -4.48 -10.59
CA GLY A 98 -13.64 -4.20 -9.29
C GLY A 98 -14.52 -2.94 -9.29
N ALA A 99 -15.19 -2.72 -8.17
CA ALA A 99 -16.02 -1.55 -7.93
C ALA A 99 -15.41 -0.68 -6.83
N TYR A 100 -15.51 0.64 -7.01
CA TYR A 100 -15.23 1.59 -5.94
C TYR A 100 -16.50 1.79 -5.11
N ARG A 101 -16.35 1.74 -3.79
CA ARG A 101 -17.44 1.93 -2.83
C ARG A 101 -16.99 2.92 -1.76
N ALA A 102 -17.92 3.68 -1.22
CA ALA A 102 -17.66 4.63 -0.14
C ALA A 102 -18.14 4.04 1.19
N LEU A 103 -17.21 3.83 2.10
CA LEU A 103 -17.46 3.45 3.48
C LEU A 103 -17.69 4.70 4.34
N VAL A 104 -18.77 4.70 5.12
CA VAL A 104 -19.18 5.84 5.94
C VAL A 104 -18.64 5.70 7.36
N PHE A 105 -17.89 6.71 7.79
CA PHE A 105 -17.33 6.87 9.13
C PHE A 105 -17.80 8.20 9.73
N GLY A 106 -18.97 8.20 10.38
CA GLY A 106 -19.59 9.41 10.89
C GLY A 106 -19.87 10.42 9.77
N HIS A 107 -19.10 11.51 9.73
CA HIS A 107 -19.18 12.56 8.71
C HIS A 107 -18.16 12.42 7.57
N ARG A 108 -17.31 11.38 7.61
CA ARG A 108 -16.27 11.18 6.60
C ARG A 108 -16.52 9.93 5.76
N PHE A 109 -16.00 9.96 4.54
CA PHE A 109 -16.12 8.88 3.57
C PHE A 109 -14.75 8.34 3.18
N LEU A 110 -14.55 7.04 3.34
CA LEU A 110 -13.37 6.33 2.84
C LEU A 110 -13.74 5.58 1.56
N VAL A 111 -13.08 5.89 0.45
CA VAL A 111 -13.25 5.13 -0.78
C VAL A 111 -12.47 3.82 -0.67
N VAL A 112 -13.08 2.74 -1.09
CA VAL A 112 -12.53 1.39 -1.07
C VAL A 112 -12.73 0.74 -2.42
N ARG A 113 -11.67 0.15 -2.97
CA ARG A 113 -11.74 -0.71 -4.14
C ARG A 113 -11.99 -2.14 -3.69
N THR A 114 -13.02 -2.77 -4.23
CA THR A 114 -13.40 -4.15 -3.87
C THR A 114 -13.83 -4.92 -5.13
N ALA A 115 -13.39 -6.17 -5.27
CA ALA A 115 -13.81 -7.03 -6.39
C ALA A 115 -15.15 -7.76 -6.15
N GLY A 116 -15.59 -7.86 -4.89
CA GLY A 116 -16.75 -8.65 -4.49
C GLY A 116 -18.03 -7.86 -4.23
N ALA A 117 -18.95 -8.45 -3.47
CA ALA A 117 -20.18 -7.81 -3.01
C ALA A 117 -19.92 -6.65 -2.04
N ALA A 118 -20.91 -5.76 -1.88
CA ALA A 118 -20.82 -4.66 -0.93
C ALA A 118 -20.72 -5.21 0.50
N SER A 119 -19.63 -4.89 1.19
CA SER A 119 -19.38 -5.29 2.58
C SER A 119 -19.03 -4.06 3.41
N PRO A 120 -19.60 -3.92 4.63
CA PRO A 120 -19.22 -2.86 5.57
C PRO A 120 -17.81 -3.05 6.13
N VAL A 121 -17.25 -4.24 5.98
CA VAL A 121 -15.88 -4.58 6.35
C VAL A 121 -15.03 -4.67 5.10
N ALA A 122 -13.89 -4.00 5.11
CA ALA A 122 -12.92 -4.07 4.03
C ALA A 122 -11.49 -4.16 4.55
N GLU A 123 -10.68 -4.92 3.83
CA GLU A 123 -9.25 -5.08 4.09
C GLU A 123 -8.47 -4.66 2.85
N GLY A 124 -7.32 -4.04 3.05
CA GLY A 124 -6.47 -3.68 1.93
C GLY A 124 -5.36 -2.69 2.27
N LYS A 125 -4.77 -2.16 1.22
CA LYS A 125 -3.67 -1.21 1.29
C LYS A 125 -4.19 0.22 1.25
N LEU A 126 -3.83 1.06 2.22
CA LEU A 126 -4.04 2.51 2.14
C LEU A 126 -3.06 3.10 1.12
N VAL A 127 -3.62 3.78 0.13
CA VAL A 127 -2.87 4.34 -1.00
C VAL A 127 -3.40 5.73 -1.36
N PRO A 128 -2.55 6.61 -1.91
CA PRO A 128 -2.98 7.93 -2.35
C PRO A 128 -3.98 7.82 -3.50
N TRP A 129 -4.80 8.85 -3.70
CA TRP A 129 -5.78 8.85 -4.79
C TRP A 129 -5.11 8.71 -6.16
N PRO A 130 -5.59 7.83 -7.04
CA PRO A 130 -5.27 7.86 -8.45
C PRO A 130 -5.88 9.13 -9.06
N ALA A 131 -5.14 9.82 -9.92
CA ALA A 131 -5.60 11.05 -10.55
C ALA A 131 -6.91 10.84 -11.34
N GLU A 132 -7.06 9.67 -11.95
CA GLU A 132 -8.23 9.28 -12.73
C GLU A 132 -9.46 9.03 -11.86
N LEU A 133 -9.28 8.50 -10.65
CA LEU A 133 -10.39 8.27 -9.72
C LEU A 133 -10.89 9.59 -9.15
N GLU A 134 -9.98 10.51 -8.84
CA GLU A 134 -10.33 11.83 -8.32
C GLU A 134 -11.14 12.63 -9.34
N SER A 135 -10.71 12.63 -10.61
CA SER A 135 -11.45 13.32 -11.67
C SER A 135 -12.83 12.72 -11.92
N GLN A 136 -12.98 11.40 -11.88
CA GLN A 136 -14.27 10.74 -12.09
C GLN A 136 -15.24 10.92 -10.92
N LEU A 137 -14.77 10.75 -9.68
CA LEU A 137 -15.66 10.83 -8.52
C LEU A 137 -16.13 12.27 -8.24
N PHE A 138 -15.26 13.25 -8.51
CA PHE A 138 -15.54 14.66 -8.27
C PHE A 138 -15.82 15.44 -9.56
N ASP A 139 -16.36 14.80 -10.59
CA ASP A 139 -16.71 15.47 -11.84
C ASP A 139 -17.88 16.46 -11.62
N SER A 140 -18.88 16.05 -10.83
CA SER A 140 -20.05 16.90 -10.53
C SER A 140 -19.78 17.97 -9.48
N LYS A 141 -20.57 19.05 -9.52
CA LYS A 141 -20.46 20.17 -8.57
C LYS A 141 -20.85 19.73 -7.16
N GLU A 142 -21.83 18.85 -7.06
CA GLU A 142 -22.32 18.26 -5.81
C GLU A 142 -21.25 17.39 -5.16
N MET A 143 -20.55 16.56 -5.95
CA MET A 143 -19.48 15.74 -5.39
C MET A 143 -18.28 16.58 -4.98
N ARG A 144 -17.93 17.63 -5.74
CA ARG A 144 -16.85 18.55 -5.38
C ARG A 144 -17.08 19.26 -4.05
N SER A 145 -18.33 19.63 -3.73
CA SER A 145 -18.63 20.26 -2.43
C SER A 145 -18.43 19.29 -1.27
N LEU A 146 -18.58 17.98 -1.51
CA LEU A 146 -18.36 16.92 -0.54
C LEU A 146 -16.88 16.49 -0.41
N ARG A 147 -15.97 16.99 -1.27
CA ARG A 147 -14.54 16.57 -1.30
C ARG A 147 -13.85 16.62 0.07
N SER A 148 -14.17 17.61 0.89
CA SER A 148 -13.62 17.78 2.25
C SER A 148 -14.05 16.69 3.23
N SER A 149 -15.18 16.02 2.97
CA SER A 149 -15.68 14.90 3.76
C SER A 149 -14.99 13.58 3.38
N PHE A 150 -14.36 13.51 2.21
CA PHE A 150 -13.60 12.33 1.81
C PHE A 150 -12.19 12.34 2.41
N TYR A 151 -11.68 11.16 2.76
CA TYR A 151 -10.26 11.02 3.11
C TYR A 151 -9.37 11.28 1.88
N PRO A 152 -8.17 11.86 2.04
CA PRO A 152 -7.23 12.15 0.95
C PRO A 152 -6.47 10.90 0.45
N PHE A 153 -6.97 9.71 0.78
CA PHE A 153 -6.46 8.39 0.38
C PHE A 153 -7.64 7.45 0.18
N TYR A 154 -7.38 6.30 -0.46
CA TYR A 154 -8.36 5.22 -0.63
C TYR A 154 -7.77 3.90 -0.16
N LEU A 155 -8.64 2.93 0.11
CA LEU A 155 -8.25 1.57 0.45
C LEU A 155 -8.29 0.71 -0.81
N ASP A 156 -7.13 0.20 -1.22
CA ASP A 156 -7.02 -0.76 -2.30
C ASP A 156 -7.18 -2.18 -1.76
N GLY A 157 -8.37 -2.77 -1.95
CA GLY A 157 -8.64 -4.15 -1.59
C GLY A 157 -8.04 -5.13 -2.59
N GLU A 158 -7.44 -6.21 -2.08
CA GLU A 158 -7.04 -7.32 -2.92
C GLU A 158 -8.29 -8.01 -3.47
N SER A 159 -8.32 -8.16 -4.79
CA SER A 159 -9.32 -8.94 -5.51
C SER A 159 -9.04 -10.41 -5.22
N CYS A 160 -9.80 -11.02 -4.30
CA CYS A 160 -9.84 -12.47 -4.14
C CYS A 160 -10.59 -13.13 -5.29
#